data_AF-A0A1Y3RH23-F1
#
_entry.id   AF-A0A1Y3RH23-F1
#
_cell.length_a   1.000
_cell.length_b   1.000
_cell.length_c   1.000
_cell.angle_alpha   90.00
_cell.angle_beta   90.00
_cell.angle_gamma   90.00
#
_symmetry.space_group_name_H-M   'P 1'
#
loop_
_entity.id
_entity.type
_entity.pdbx_description
1 polymer ?
#
loop_
_entity_poly.entity_id
_entity_poly.type
_entity_poly.pdbx_seq_one_letter_code
_entity_poly.pdbx_strand_id
1 'polypeptide(L)'
;MALNANILLYDEPRKLNTKASEEYVHVRFSYPDVHKKWDGWVPVEYRRTGVSIPVEDHQALEEHLNHIYAQMHPSLYPKWVAEQDRLWNATRSVETKETFNILKDGRWHCRNCEISNPNFARRIQDIKEMGYTVATHINYHCPVCGNRRSTRLMLLPIHRVELAGNGYETWSPALRNRIIRVLGSVDVYENTVSRNCLPDHKFSEIRWDDKTKSENPETMSDDEIRDKFQLLTNQRNQQKREVCRACFQTGKRGVIYGIPYYYEGTENWDPAIPRKGKEAERGCIGCPWYDIAAWRRHLLNALKEAHK
;
A
#
# COMPACT_ATOMS: atom_id res chain seq x y z
N MET A 1 -13.27 18.29 -14.77
CA MET A 1 -12.93 18.71 -16.16
C MET A 1 -13.18 17.53 -17.09
N ALA A 2 -13.73 17.71 -18.30
CA ALA A 2 -13.97 16.61 -19.23
C ALA A 2 -12.66 15.87 -19.61
N LEU A 3 -12.75 14.56 -19.88
CA LEU A 3 -11.60 13.76 -20.34
C LEU A 3 -11.02 14.32 -21.65
N ASN A 4 -9.69 14.43 -21.71
CA ASN A 4 -8.99 14.88 -22.91
C ASN A 4 -9.30 13.94 -24.08
N ALA A 5 -9.68 14.51 -25.23
CA ALA A 5 -10.08 13.75 -26.42
C ALA A 5 -8.98 12.82 -26.98
N ASN A 6 -7.72 13.03 -26.60
CA ASN A 6 -6.59 12.18 -26.97
C ASN A 6 -6.36 11.01 -26.01
N ILE A 7 -7.19 10.85 -24.97
CA ILE A 7 -7.19 9.72 -24.06
C ILE A 7 -8.32 8.78 -24.48
N LEU A 8 -7.95 7.56 -24.88
CA LEU A 8 -8.90 6.45 -25.00
C LEU A 8 -8.89 5.68 -23.69
N LEU A 9 -9.98 5.73 -22.94
CA LEU A 9 -10.25 4.83 -21.82
C LEU A 9 -10.94 3.58 -22.38
N TYR A 10 -10.33 2.41 -22.17
CA TYR A 10 -10.95 1.16 -22.61
C TYR A 10 -12.12 0.80 -21.72
N ASP A 11 -13.22 0.36 -22.33
CA ASP A 11 -14.42 -0.14 -21.64
C ASP A 11 -14.18 -1.58 -21.13
N GLU A 12 -13.26 -1.70 -20.18
CA GLU A 12 -12.92 -2.95 -19.52
C GLU A 12 -13.04 -2.78 -18.00
N PRO A 13 -13.40 -3.85 -17.26
CA PRO A 13 -13.34 -3.81 -15.81
C PRO A 13 -11.94 -3.42 -15.32
N ARG A 14 -11.91 -2.64 -14.23
CA ARG A 14 -10.65 -2.27 -13.55
C ARG A 14 -9.83 -3.53 -13.28
N LYS A 15 -8.54 -3.45 -13.59
CA LYS A 15 -7.59 -4.55 -13.42
C LYS A 15 -7.17 -4.59 -11.97
N LEU A 16 -7.47 -5.69 -11.28
CA LEU A 16 -7.22 -5.86 -9.86
C LEU A 16 -5.90 -6.60 -9.61
N ASN A 17 -5.09 -6.03 -8.71
CA ASN A 17 -3.94 -6.71 -8.11
C ASN A 17 -4.20 -6.92 -6.62
N THR A 18 -4.85 -8.03 -6.29
CA THR A 18 -5.23 -8.40 -4.90
C THR A 18 -4.02 -8.53 -3.98
N LYS A 19 -2.85 -8.92 -4.50
CA LYS A 19 -1.63 -9.06 -3.68
C LYS A 19 -1.13 -7.71 -3.18
N ALA A 20 -1.23 -6.68 -4.02
CA ALA A 20 -0.81 -5.33 -3.67
C ALA A 20 -1.95 -4.44 -3.15
N SER A 21 -3.21 -4.89 -3.26
CA SER A 21 -4.41 -4.05 -3.08
C SER A 21 -4.37 -2.81 -3.97
N GLU A 22 -4.05 -3.03 -5.25
CA GLU A 22 -3.97 -1.98 -6.27
C GLU A 22 -5.02 -2.26 -7.35
N GLU A 23 -5.57 -1.19 -7.93
CA GLU A 23 -6.47 -1.25 -9.09
C GLU A 23 -5.98 -0.32 -10.19
N TYR A 24 -6.21 -0.72 -11.45
CA TYR A 24 -5.81 0.05 -12.62
C TYR A 24 -6.92 0.14 -13.65
N VAL A 25 -6.93 1.24 -14.41
CA VAL A 25 -7.68 1.37 -15.66
C VAL A 25 -6.74 1.21 -16.84
N HIS A 26 -7.23 0.65 -17.95
CA HIS A 26 -6.46 0.57 -19.19
C HIS A 26 -6.77 1.79 -20.05
N VAL A 27 -5.73 2.51 -20.44
CA VAL A 27 -5.85 3.68 -21.30
C VAL A 27 -4.84 3.64 -22.45
N ARG A 28 -5.15 4.39 -23.50
CA ARG A 28 -4.21 4.76 -24.55
C ARG A 28 -4.15 6.28 -24.65
N PHE A 29 -2.95 6.82 -24.52
CA PHE A 29 -2.65 8.24 -24.71
C PHE A 29 -2.12 8.45 -26.12
N SER A 30 -2.72 9.40 -26.84
CA SER A 30 -2.22 9.87 -28.14
C SER A 30 -1.61 11.26 -27.99
N TYR A 31 -0.44 11.49 -28.56
CA TYR A 31 0.22 12.79 -28.61
C TYR A 31 0.44 13.16 -30.07
N PRO A 32 -0.56 13.80 -30.73
CA PRO A 32 -0.54 14.04 -32.18
C PRO A 32 0.60 14.94 -32.63
N ASP A 33 0.97 15.92 -31.82
CA ASP A 33 2.04 16.90 -32.04
C ASP A 33 3.43 16.26 -32.18
N VAL A 34 3.65 15.13 -31.51
CA VAL A 34 4.89 14.35 -31.59
C VAL A 34 4.71 12.97 -32.24
N HIS A 35 3.54 12.72 -32.84
CA HIS A 35 3.15 11.47 -33.49
C HIS A 35 3.45 10.20 -32.66
N LYS A 36 3.23 10.26 -31.35
CA LYS A 36 3.48 9.14 -30.43
C LYS A 36 2.21 8.68 -29.75
N LYS A 37 2.21 7.41 -29.35
CA LYS A 37 1.15 6.79 -28.56
C LYS A 37 1.77 6.03 -27.40
N TRP A 38 1.07 6.02 -26.27
CA TRP A 38 1.37 5.19 -25.12
C TRP A 38 0.14 4.36 -24.77
N ASP A 39 0.32 3.07 -24.47
CA ASP A 39 -0.76 2.12 -24.20
C ASP A 39 -0.40 1.34 -22.95
N GLY A 40 -1.19 1.49 -21.89
CA GLY A 40 -0.78 1.04 -20.57
C GLY A 40 -1.85 1.17 -19.51
N TRP A 41 -1.46 0.81 -18.29
CA TRP A 41 -2.36 0.80 -17.14
C TRP A 41 -2.04 1.96 -16.23
N VAL A 42 -3.07 2.72 -15.86
CA VAL A 42 -2.97 3.83 -14.92
C VAL A 42 -3.59 3.42 -13.59
N PRO A 43 -2.86 3.54 -12.46
CA PRO A 43 -3.43 3.23 -11.16
C PRO A 43 -4.54 4.18 -10.73
N VAL A 44 -5.61 3.61 -10.17
CA VAL A 44 -6.78 4.32 -9.61
C VAL A 44 -7.03 3.92 -8.15
N GLU A 45 -6.42 2.83 -7.68
CA GLU A 45 -6.24 2.53 -6.26
C GLU A 45 -4.77 2.14 -6.07
N TYR A 46 -4.03 2.93 -5.29
CA TYR A 46 -2.59 2.79 -5.13
C TYR A 46 -2.10 3.41 -3.82
N ARG A 47 -2.09 2.58 -2.77
CA ARG A 47 -1.73 3.02 -1.41
C ARG A 47 -0.44 3.84 -1.31
N ARG A 48 0.62 3.47 -2.03
CA ARG A 48 1.96 4.09 -1.92
C ARG A 48 2.07 5.46 -2.58
N THR A 49 1.10 5.85 -3.40
CA THR A 49 1.02 7.20 -3.98
C THR A 49 -0.19 7.96 -3.46
N GLY A 50 -0.99 7.36 -2.57
CA GLY A 50 -2.22 7.95 -2.01
C GLY A 50 -3.43 7.89 -2.93
N VAL A 51 -3.27 7.44 -4.18
CA VAL A 51 -4.38 7.42 -5.16
C VAL A 51 -5.48 6.47 -4.71
N SER A 52 -6.71 6.96 -4.60
CA SER A 52 -7.90 6.19 -4.26
C SER A 52 -9.11 6.85 -4.90
N ILE A 53 -9.51 6.36 -6.06
CA ILE A 53 -10.60 6.90 -6.88
C ILE A 53 -11.71 5.84 -6.93
N PRO A 54 -12.88 6.08 -6.32
CA PRO A 54 -14.03 5.17 -6.41
C PRO A 54 -14.47 4.90 -7.86
N VAL A 55 -15.24 3.84 -8.10
CA VAL A 55 -15.66 3.46 -9.47
C VAL A 55 -16.67 4.46 -10.04
N GLU A 56 -17.53 4.94 -9.16
CA GLU A 56 -18.61 5.90 -9.39
C GLU A 56 -18.13 7.35 -9.54
N ASP A 57 -16.91 7.66 -9.13
CA ASP A 57 -16.35 9.01 -9.19
C ASP A 57 -15.69 9.28 -10.54
N HIS A 58 -16.55 9.45 -11.56
CA HIS A 58 -16.13 9.71 -12.93
C HIS A 58 -15.33 11.02 -13.05
N GLN A 59 -15.70 12.06 -12.30
CA GLN A 59 -15.02 13.34 -12.38
C GLN A 59 -13.58 13.24 -11.85
N ALA A 60 -13.37 12.61 -10.69
CA ALA A 60 -12.03 12.41 -10.15
C ALA A 60 -11.17 11.54 -11.08
N LEU A 61 -11.77 10.53 -11.72
CA LEU A 61 -11.08 9.70 -12.71
C LEU A 61 -10.61 10.52 -13.91
N GLU A 62 -11.48 11.36 -14.49
CA GLU A 62 -11.14 12.21 -15.64
C GLU A 62 -10.02 13.21 -15.31
N GLU A 63 -10.11 13.86 -14.14
CA GLU A 63 -9.10 14.81 -13.68
C GLU A 63 -7.73 14.14 -13.46
N HIS A 64 -7.73 12.95 -12.84
CA HIS A 64 -6.53 12.14 -12.65
C HIS A 64 -5.88 11.71 -13.97
N LEU A 65 -6.68 11.20 -14.91
CA LEU A 65 -6.19 10.78 -16.24
C LEU A 65 -5.64 11.96 -17.04
N ASN A 66 -6.31 13.11 -17.02
CA ASN A 66 -5.84 14.34 -17.66
C ASN A 66 -4.50 14.80 -17.07
N HIS A 67 -4.37 14.74 -15.74
CA HIS A 67 -3.14 15.10 -15.05
C HIS A 67 -1.96 14.18 -15.43
N ILE A 68 -2.19 12.86 -15.47
CA ILE A 68 -1.16 11.90 -15.88
C ILE A 68 -0.82 12.08 -17.37
N TYR A 69 -1.82 12.25 -18.23
CA TYR A 69 -1.63 12.50 -19.65
C TYR A 69 -0.70 13.69 -19.91
N ALA A 70 -0.89 14.80 -19.19
CA ALA A 70 -0.04 15.98 -19.33
C ALA A 70 1.42 15.71 -18.94
N GLN A 71 1.66 14.97 -17.85
CA GLN A 71 3.02 14.64 -17.39
C GLN A 71 3.73 13.62 -18.29
N MET A 72 2.99 12.69 -18.87
CA MET A 72 3.54 11.65 -19.74
C MET A 72 3.85 12.13 -21.17
N HIS A 73 3.69 13.43 -21.44
CA HIS A 73 3.97 14.01 -22.75
C HIS A 73 5.41 13.70 -23.20
N PRO A 74 5.64 13.11 -24.40
CA PRO A 74 6.97 12.62 -24.78
C PRO A 74 8.07 13.69 -24.85
N SER A 75 7.72 14.96 -25.01
CA SER A 75 8.67 16.09 -24.94
C SER A 75 9.24 16.31 -23.54
N LEU A 76 8.55 15.87 -22.48
CA LEU A 76 8.99 15.99 -21.10
C LEU A 76 9.92 14.85 -20.68
N TYR A 77 9.87 13.72 -21.39
CA TYR A 77 10.62 12.51 -21.03
C TYR A 77 12.14 12.72 -20.91
N PRO A 78 12.85 13.41 -21.84
CA PRO A 78 14.29 13.64 -21.68
C PRO A 78 14.65 14.40 -20.40
N LYS A 79 13.83 15.40 -20.03
CA LYS A 79 14.00 16.16 -18.79
C LYS A 79 13.76 15.27 -17.57
N TRP A 80 12.70 14.47 -17.59
CA TRP A 80 12.38 13.53 -16.52
C TRP A 80 13.51 12.51 -16.32
N VAL A 81 14.05 11.90 -17.38
CA VAL A 81 15.17 10.96 -17.31
C VAL A 81 16.41 11.62 -16.71
N ALA A 82 16.77 12.83 -17.15
CA ALA A 82 17.93 13.54 -16.62
C ALA A 82 17.81 13.89 -15.13
N GLU A 83 16.59 14.09 -14.64
CA GLU A 83 16.30 14.27 -13.21
C GLU A 83 16.44 12.94 -12.45
N GLN A 84 15.84 11.85 -12.98
CA GLN A 84 15.90 10.55 -12.32
C GLN A 84 17.32 9.98 -12.31
N ASP A 85 18.10 10.15 -13.38
CA ASP A 85 19.50 9.70 -13.43
C ASP A 85 20.35 10.44 -12.39
N ARG A 86 20.11 11.75 -12.15
CA ARG A 86 20.76 12.49 -11.06
C ARG A 86 20.43 11.91 -9.70
N LEU A 87 19.15 11.63 -9.43
CA LEU A 87 18.70 11.03 -8.17
C LEU A 87 19.29 9.63 -7.95
N TRP A 88 19.26 8.79 -8.99
CA TRP A 88 19.77 7.42 -8.92
C TRP A 88 21.30 7.34 -8.95
N ASN A 89 22.01 8.37 -9.39
CA ASN A 89 23.47 8.45 -9.24
C ASN A 89 23.89 8.80 -7.82
N ALA A 90 23.02 9.45 -7.03
CA ALA A 90 23.29 9.75 -5.63
C ALA A 90 23.03 8.56 -4.68
N THR A 91 22.25 7.54 -5.09
CA THR A 91 21.98 6.36 -4.24
C THR A 91 23.08 5.32 -4.31
N ARG A 92 23.25 4.58 -3.20
CA ARG A 92 24.14 3.41 -3.11
C ARG A 92 23.45 2.09 -3.48
N SER A 93 22.15 2.11 -3.79
CA SER A 93 21.40 0.90 -4.11
C SER A 93 21.67 0.43 -5.54
N VAL A 94 22.47 -0.62 -5.68
CA VAL A 94 22.87 -1.18 -6.99
C VAL A 94 21.70 -1.92 -7.65
N GLU A 95 21.14 -2.92 -6.97
CA GLU A 95 20.12 -3.82 -7.55
C GLU A 95 18.79 -3.11 -7.84
N THR A 96 18.37 -2.19 -6.96
CA THR A 96 17.13 -1.44 -7.18
C THR A 96 17.30 -0.47 -8.35
N LYS A 97 18.48 0.14 -8.49
CA LYS A 97 18.82 1.01 -9.62
C LYS A 97 18.81 0.26 -10.94
N GLU A 98 19.33 -0.96 -10.97
CA GLU A 98 19.29 -1.82 -12.16
C GLU A 98 17.84 -2.11 -12.58
N THR A 99 17.00 -2.51 -11.61
CA THR A 99 15.57 -2.75 -11.87
C THR A 99 14.86 -1.48 -12.35
N PHE A 100 15.16 -0.32 -11.75
CA PHE A 100 14.62 0.96 -12.19
C PHE A 100 15.04 1.30 -13.63
N ASN A 101 16.31 1.10 -13.98
CA ASN A 101 16.82 1.38 -15.32
C ASN A 101 16.18 0.53 -16.40
N ILE A 102 15.75 -0.70 -16.08
CA ILE A 102 14.96 -1.53 -16.99
C ILE A 102 13.60 -0.85 -17.24
N LEU A 103 12.90 -0.47 -16.17
CA LEU A 103 11.52 0.03 -16.25
C LEU A 103 11.40 1.49 -16.73
N LYS A 104 12.48 2.29 -16.67
CA LYS A 104 12.39 3.74 -16.88
C LYS A 104 11.96 4.15 -18.28
N ASP A 105 11.99 3.24 -19.26
CA ASP A 105 11.56 3.48 -20.63
C ASP A 105 10.03 3.64 -20.80
N GLY A 106 9.27 3.37 -19.73
CA GLY A 106 7.82 3.50 -19.71
C GLY A 106 7.06 2.39 -20.41
N ARG A 107 7.68 1.23 -20.66
CA ARG A 107 7.09 0.08 -21.38
C ARG A 107 6.79 -1.10 -20.45
N TRP A 108 6.03 -2.05 -20.96
CA TRP A 108 5.77 -3.31 -20.26
C TRP A 108 7.01 -4.21 -20.33
N HIS A 109 7.56 -4.56 -19.17
CA HIS A 109 8.63 -5.53 -19.04
C HIS A 109 8.13 -6.81 -18.39
N CYS A 110 8.42 -7.95 -18.99
CA CYS A 110 8.15 -9.25 -18.38
C CYS A 110 9.23 -9.54 -17.35
N ARG A 111 8.82 -9.78 -16.09
CA ARG A 111 9.78 -10.15 -15.03
C ARG A 111 10.70 -11.27 -15.48
N ASN A 112 10.14 -12.35 -16.02
CA ASN A 112 10.90 -13.56 -16.34
C ASN A 112 11.87 -13.37 -17.51
N CYS A 113 11.64 -12.38 -18.38
CA CYS A 113 12.51 -12.12 -19.53
C CYS A 113 13.60 -11.11 -19.19
N GLU A 114 13.27 -10.07 -18.43
CA GLU A 114 14.07 -8.86 -18.36
C GLU A 114 14.57 -8.53 -16.95
N ILE A 115 13.91 -9.03 -15.91
CA ILE A 115 14.24 -8.73 -14.50
C ILE A 115 14.76 -10.01 -13.83
N SER A 116 16.06 -10.24 -13.97
CA SER A 116 16.76 -11.43 -13.47
C SER A 116 16.88 -11.51 -11.94
N ASN A 117 16.73 -10.38 -11.24
CA ASN A 117 16.92 -10.33 -9.79
C ASN A 117 15.92 -11.29 -9.06
N PRO A 118 16.42 -12.25 -8.27
CA PRO A 118 15.55 -13.22 -7.59
C PRO A 118 14.62 -12.56 -6.57
N ASN A 119 15.04 -11.43 -6.00
CA ASN A 119 14.30 -10.60 -5.05
C ASN A 119 13.63 -9.37 -5.71
N PHE A 120 13.25 -9.47 -7.00
CA PHE A 120 12.59 -8.37 -7.72
C PHE A 120 11.41 -7.75 -6.96
N ALA A 121 10.65 -8.56 -6.18
CA ALA A 121 9.46 -8.10 -5.50
C ALA A 121 9.81 -7.01 -4.49
N ARG A 122 10.94 -7.17 -3.78
CA ARG A 122 11.47 -6.15 -2.89
C ARG A 122 11.99 -4.95 -3.66
N ARG A 123 12.68 -5.14 -4.80
CA ARG A 123 13.17 -4.02 -5.65
C ARG A 123 12.03 -3.17 -6.21
N ILE A 124 10.97 -3.80 -6.70
CA ILE A 124 9.75 -3.09 -7.14
C ILE A 124 9.10 -2.38 -5.95
N GLN A 125 9.04 -3.02 -4.79
CA GLN A 125 8.54 -2.36 -3.59
C GLN A 125 9.37 -1.13 -3.21
N ASP A 126 10.71 -1.22 -3.22
CA ASP A 126 11.61 -0.08 -2.96
C ASP A 126 11.34 1.07 -3.94
N ILE A 127 11.19 0.76 -5.24
CA ILE A 127 10.87 1.77 -6.28
C ILE A 127 9.54 2.46 -5.95
N LYS A 128 8.49 1.69 -5.62
CA LYS A 128 7.20 2.28 -5.25
C LYS A 128 7.28 3.11 -3.95
N GLU A 129 8.07 2.66 -2.97
CA GLU A 129 8.31 3.38 -1.71
C GLU A 129 9.10 4.69 -1.92
N MET A 130 9.90 4.79 -3.00
CA MET A 130 10.55 6.03 -3.42
C MET A 130 9.62 7.01 -4.16
N GLY A 131 8.32 6.72 -4.19
CA GLY A 131 7.28 7.57 -4.78
C GLY A 131 7.01 7.32 -6.27
N TYR A 132 7.65 6.33 -6.89
CA TYR A 132 7.41 6.03 -8.30
C TYR A 132 6.10 5.27 -8.51
N THR A 133 5.41 5.61 -9.59
CA THR A 133 4.18 4.94 -10.01
C THR A 133 4.50 3.76 -10.92
N VAL A 134 4.24 2.53 -10.45
CA VAL A 134 4.48 1.29 -11.21
C VAL A 134 3.19 0.49 -11.33
N ALA A 135 2.71 0.30 -12.57
CA ALA A 135 1.61 -0.60 -12.89
C ALA A 135 2.08 -2.06 -12.92
N THR A 136 1.27 -2.97 -12.39
CA THR A 136 1.60 -4.39 -12.26
C THR A 136 0.50 -5.27 -12.82
N HIS A 137 0.81 -6.05 -13.85
CA HIS A 137 -0.10 -7.06 -14.39
C HIS A 137 0.38 -8.45 -13.98
N ILE A 138 -0.35 -9.03 -13.02
CA ILE A 138 -0.15 -10.38 -12.52
C ILE A 138 -0.81 -11.41 -13.43
N ASN A 139 -0.33 -12.67 -13.38
CA ASN A 139 -0.83 -13.78 -14.19
C ASN A 139 -0.77 -13.53 -15.71
N TYR A 140 0.19 -12.72 -16.15
CA TYR A 140 0.42 -12.43 -17.56
C TYR A 140 0.99 -13.67 -18.26
N HIS A 141 0.36 -14.05 -19.38
CA HIS A 141 0.89 -15.05 -20.29
C HIS A 141 1.92 -14.40 -21.21
N CYS A 142 3.21 -14.63 -20.95
CA CYS A 142 4.27 -14.04 -21.75
C CYS A 142 4.49 -14.85 -23.05
N PRO A 143 4.32 -14.25 -24.24
CA PRO A 143 4.56 -14.95 -25.50
C PRO A 143 6.05 -15.21 -25.76
N VAL A 144 6.96 -14.47 -25.11
CA VAL A 144 8.42 -14.58 -25.32
C VAL A 144 8.99 -15.78 -24.55
N CYS A 145 8.70 -15.90 -23.26
CA CYS A 145 9.24 -16.99 -22.43
C CYS A 145 8.23 -18.12 -22.17
N GLY A 146 7.00 -18.02 -22.67
CA GLY A 146 5.94 -19.04 -22.50
C GLY A 146 5.38 -19.17 -21.07
N ASN A 147 5.85 -18.37 -20.11
CA ASN A 147 5.35 -18.42 -18.75
C ASN A 147 3.90 -17.93 -18.68
N ARG A 148 2.99 -18.82 -18.25
CA ARG A 148 1.54 -18.57 -18.19
C ARG A 148 1.08 -17.78 -16.98
N ARG A 149 1.95 -17.55 -15.99
CA ARG A 149 1.67 -16.83 -14.74
C ARG A 149 2.77 -15.82 -14.41
N SER A 150 3.33 -15.19 -15.43
CA SER A 150 4.35 -14.16 -15.21
C SER A 150 3.75 -12.90 -14.61
N THR A 151 4.63 -11.99 -14.19
CA THR A 151 4.28 -10.62 -13.82
C THR A 151 4.92 -9.70 -14.84
N ARG A 152 4.15 -8.82 -15.47
CA ARG A 152 4.70 -7.72 -16.24
C ARG A 152 4.51 -6.39 -15.51
N LEU A 153 5.51 -5.53 -15.62
CA LEU A 153 5.64 -4.29 -14.87
C LEU A 153 5.83 -3.13 -15.84
N MET A 154 5.29 -1.97 -15.51
CA MET A 154 5.52 -0.74 -16.26
C MET A 154 5.62 0.42 -15.29
N LEU A 155 6.71 1.19 -15.38
CA LEU A 155 6.82 2.45 -14.66
C LEU A 155 6.18 3.56 -15.48
N LEU A 156 5.40 4.43 -14.85
CA LEU A 156 4.86 5.62 -15.51
C LEU A 156 5.88 6.76 -15.32
N PRO A 157 6.45 7.33 -16.39
CA PRO A 157 7.41 8.42 -16.31
C PRO A 157 6.70 9.75 -15.99
N ILE A 158 6.22 9.83 -14.75
CA ILE A 158 5.57 11.00 -14.15
C ILE A 158 6.36 11.43 -12.90
N HIS A 159 6.03 12.59 -12.34
CA HIS A 159 6.66 13.03 -11.10
C HIS A 159 6.44 12.01 -9.97
N ARG A 160 7.49 11.80 -9.18
CA ARG A 160 7.39 10.95 -7.99
C ARG A 160 6.48 11.62 -6.98
N VAL A 161 5.64 10.84 -6.32
CA VAL A 161 4.87 11.36 -5.18
C VAL A 161 5.84 11.47 -4.01
N GLU A 162 6.16 12.70 -3.63
CA GLU A 162 6.86 13.00 -2.39
C GLU A 162 5.87 12.89 -1.22
N LEU A 163 5.44 11.66 -0.92
CA LEU A 163 4.91 11.40 0.42
C LEU A 163 6.07 11.64 1.39
N ALA A 164 5.81 12.32 2.50
CA ALA A 164 6.79 12.45 3.59
C ALA A 164 7.15 11.04 4.09
N GLY A 165 8.22 10.45 3.55
CA GLY A 165 8.67 9.10 3.86
C GLY A 165 8.28 8.02 2.83
N ASN A 166 8.76 6.80 3.08
CA ASN A 166 8.64 5.59 2.25
C ASN A 166 7.21 5.03 2.14
N GLY A 167 6.17 5.86 2.33
CA GLY A 167 4.77 5.44 2.45
C GLY A 167 4.47 4.59 3.69
N TYR A 168 5.49 4.25 4.48
CA TYR A 168 5.40 3.77 5.86
C TYR A 168 5.77 4.93 6.78
N GLU A 169 5.19 4.95 7.96
CA GLU A 169 5.62 5.92 8.95
C GLU A 169 6.99 5.52 9.48
N THR A 170 8.02 6.35 9.27
CA THR A 170 9.34 6.11 9.83
C THR A 170 9.44 6.80 11.18
N TRP A 171 9.45 6.02 12.26
CA TRP A 171 9.73 6.53 13.60
C TRP A 171 11.21 6.91 13.74
N SER A 172 11.49 7.95 14.52
CA SER A 172 12.86 8.18 14.97
C SER A 172 13.34 7.00 15.84
N PRO A 173 14.65 6.70 15.87
CA PRO A 173 15.19 5.67 16.76
C PRO A 173 14.82 5.90 18.24
N ALA A 174 14.75 7.16 18.67
CA ALA A 174 14.38 7.55 20.02
C ALA A 174 12.92 7.20 20.32
N LEU A 175 11.99 7.56 19.43
CA LEU A 175 10.58 7.22 19.59
C LEU A 175 10.36 5.70 19.55
N ARG A 176 11.01 4.99 18.62
CA ARG A 176 10.93 3.51 18.55
C ARG A 176 11.32 2.86 19.88
N ASN A 177 12.42 3.30 20.48
CA ASN A 177 12.88 2.79 21.77
C ASN A 177 11.91 3.14 22.90
N ARG A 178 11.33 4.35 22.87
CA ARG A 178 10.33 4.77 23.85
C ARG A 178 9.05 3.93 23.76
N ILE A 179 8.54 3.65 22.56
CA ILE A 179 7.36 2.78 22.37
C ILE A 179 7.61 1.39 22.95
N ILE A 180 8.76 0.78 22.63
CA ILE A 180 9.12 -0.56 23.14
C ILE A 180 9.17 -0.58 24.67
N ARG A 181 9.73 0.47 25.29
CA ARG A 181 9.81 0.63 26.74
C ARG A 181 8.42 0.78 27.38
N VAL A 182 7.58 1.67 26.86
CA VAL A 182 6.23 1.96 27.38
C VAL A 182 5.34 0.71 27.30
N LEU A 183 5.49 -0.09 26.25
CA LEU A 183 4.74 -1.32 26.01
C LEU A 183 5.43 -2.58 26.58
N GLY A 184 6.55 -2.43 27.30
CA GLY A 184 7.16 -3.50 28.10
C GLY A 184 7.82 -4.63 27.31
N SER A 185 8.15 -4.43 26.02
CA SER A 185 8.71 -5.47 25.14
C SER A 185 7.85 -6.75 25.02
N VAL A 186 6.55 -6.68 25.28
CA VAL A 186 5.64 -7.83 25.19
C VAL A 186 5.12 -7.98 23.77
N ASP A 187 5.37 -9.12 23.12
CA ASP A 187 4.66 -9.49 21.90
C ASP A 187 3.19 -9.73 22.27
N VAL A 188 2.29 -8.84 21.83
CA VAL A 188 0.88 -8.91 22.24
C VAL A 188 0.14 -10.07 21.57
N TYR A 189 0.67 -10.67 20.51
CA TYR A 189 0.09 -11.88 19.95
C TYR A 189 0.40 -13.06 20.87
N GLU A 190 1.68 -13.36 21.12
CA GLU A 190 2.09 -14.51 21.95
C GLU A 190 1.90 -14.28 23.46
N ASN A 191 1.68 -13.03 23.86
CA ASN A 191 1.63 -12.59 25.26
C ASN A 191 2.90 -12.93 26.06
N THR A 192 4.07 -12.77 25.43
CA THR A 192 5.36 -13.04 26.06
C THR A 192 6.35 -11.92 25.79
N VAL A 193 7.32 -11.75 26.68
CA VAL A 193 8.41 -10.78 26.47
C VAL A 193 9.27 -11.25 25.31
N SER A 194 9.52 -10.38 24.34
CA SER A 194 10.36 -10.67 23.19
C SER A 194 11.26 -9.47 22.87
N ARG A 195 12.56 -9.77 22.68
CA ARG A 195 13.57 -8.79 22.29
C ARG A 195 13.44 -8.35 20.82
N ASN A 196 12.66 -9.11 20.03
CA ASN A 196 12.51 -8.91 18.59
C ASN A 196 11.19 -8.22 18.23
N CYS A 197 10.52 -7.60 19.21
CA CYS A 197 9.31 -6.83 18.98
C CYS A 197 9.58 -5.58 18.15
N LEU A 198 8.65 -5.30 17.25
CA LEU A 198 8.58 -4.09 16.45
C LEU A 198 7.30 -3.34 16.85
N PRO A 199 7.36 -2.01 17.04
CA PRO A 199 6.17 -1.18 17.07
C PRO A 199 5.35 -1.35 15.79
N ASP A 200 4.04 -1.45 15.95
CA ASP A 200 3.07 -1.43 14.87
C ASP A 200 1.84 -0.64 15.31
N HIS A 201 1.23 0.09 14.38
CA HIS A 201 0.01 0.84 14.66
C HIS A 201 -1.16 -0.10 14.94
N LYS A 202 -2.01 0.20 15.93
CA LYS A 202 -3.27 -0.53 16.13
C LYS A 202 -4.19 -0.37 14.93
N PHE A 203 -4.43 0.87 14.52
CA PHE A 203 -5.17 1.16 13.32
C PHE A 203 -4.34 0.78 12.06
N SER A 204 -4.86 -0.14 11.26
CA SER A 204 -4.12 -0.67 10.11
C SER A 204 -3.94 0.37 9.00
N GLU A 205 -2.69 0.55 8.57
CA GLU A 205 -2.31 1.51 7.53
C GLU A 205 -3.00 1.31 6.18
N ILE A 206 -3.54 0.12 5.90
CA ILE A 206 -4.31 -0.11 4.66
C ILE A 206 -5.62 0.71 4.62
N ARG A 207 -6.08 1.18 5.78
CA ARG A 207 -7.28 1.99 5.94
C ARG A 207 -6.98 3.49 6.08
N TRP A 208 -5.72 3.90 5.97
CA TRP A 208 -5.37 5.31 6.11
C TRP A 208 -5.61 6.05 4.79
N ASP A 209 -6.12 7.27 4.91
CA ASP A 209 -6.05 8.29 3.86
C ASP A 209 -4.94 9.31 4.21
N ASP A 210 -4.79 10.36 3.40
CA ASP A 210 -3.76 11.37 3.63
C ASP A 210 -3.99 12.22 4.89
N LYS A 211 -5.24 12.34 5.37
CA LYS A 211 -5.57 13.05 6.62
C LYS A 211 -5.33 12.18 7.86
N THR A 212 -5.35 10.86 7.70
CA THR A 212 -5.14 9.87 8.76
C THR A 212 -3.67 9.66 9.06
N LYS A 213 -2.81 9.88 8.06
CA LYS A 213 -1.35 9.89 8.22
C LYS A 213 -0.96 11.03 9.17
N SER A 214 -1.01 10.77 10.46
CA SER A 214 -0.57 11.68 11.51
C SER A 214 0.95 11.61 11.63
N GLU A 215 1.60 12.72 11.97
CA GLU A 215 2.97 12.65 12.47
C GLU A 215 3.02 11.95 13.84
N ASN A 216 4.11 11.24 14.09
CA ASN A 216 4.43 10.60 15.36
C ASN A 216 5.51 11.42 16.07
N PRO A 217 5.17 12.53 16.76
CA PRO A 217 6.17 13.35 17.40
C PRO A 217 6.78 12.61 18.60
N GLU A 218 8.05 12.88 18.88
CA GLU A 218 8.72 12.31 20.05
C GLU A 218 8.09 12.75 21.38
N THR A 219 7.29 13.81 21.35
CA THR A 219 6.56 14.40 22.47
C THR A 219 5.24 13.70 22.80
N MET A 220 4.79 12.70 22.02
CA MET A 220 3.59 11.90 22.37
C MET A 220 3.66 11.43 23.82
N SER A 221 2.57 11.52 24.56
CA SER A 221 2.45 10.98 25.91
C SER A 221 2.53 9.45 25.92
N ASP A 222 2.82 8.86 27.07
CA ASP A 222 2.85 7.40 27.20
C ASP A 222 1.46 6.78 26.97
N ASP A 223 0.38 7.51 27.26
CA ASP A 223 -0.99 7.04 27.01
C ASP A 223 -1.34 7.11 25.53
N GLU A 224 -0.96 8.18 24.82
CA GLU A 224 -1.06 8.21 23.35
C GLU A 224 -0.28 7.07 22.70
N ILE A 225 0.89 6.72 23.24
CA ILE A 225 1.65 5.56 22.78
C ILE A 225 0.87 4.25 23.01
N ARG A 226 0.27 4.07 24.20
CA ARG A 226 -0.51 2.88 24.53
C ARG A 226 -1.76 2.76 23.68
N ASP A 227 -2.38 3.86 23.31
CA ASP A 227 -3.58 3.88 22.48
C ASP A 227 -3.24 3.59 21.03
N LYS A 228 -2.18 4.20 20.50
CA LYS A 228 -1.83 4.15 19.08
C LYS A 228 -1.09 2.89 18.66
N PHE A 229 -0.27 2.30 19.54
CA PHE A 229 0.67 1.23 19.17
C PHE A 229 0.44 -0.09 19.90
N GLN A 230 0.93 -1.15 19.28
CA GLN A 230 1.15 -2.45 19.90
C GLN A 230 2.50 -3.02 19.47
N LEU A 231 3.00 -4.02 20.19
CA LEU A 231 4.27 -4.68 19.88
C LEU A 231 4.04 -6.07 19.32
N LEU A 232 4.64 -6.33 18.16
CA LEU A 232 4.57 -7.63 17.48
C LEU A 232 5.96 -8.02 16.98
N THR A 233 6.30 -9.30 17.01
CA THR A 233 7.43 -9.81 16.22
C THR A 233 7.20 -9.59 14.73
N ASN A 234 8.26 -9.57 13.92
CA ASN A 234 8.18 -9.34 12.47
C ASN A 234 7.20 -10.31 11.78
N GLN A 235 7.21 -11.59 12.16
CA GLN A 235 6.29 -12.59 11.63
C GLN A 235 4.82 -12.25 11.94
N ARG A 236 4.52 -11.85 13.19
CA ARG A 236 3.16 -11.51 13.60
C ARG A 236 2.69 -10.17 13.02
N ASN A 237 3.59 -9.21 12.82
CA ASN A 237 3.29 -8.00 12.07
C ASN A 237 2.91 -8.32 10.62
N GLN A 238 3.68 -9.18 9.93
CA GLN A 238 3.32 -9.63 8.58
C GLN A 238 1.96 -10.32 8.55
N GLN A 239 1.68 -11.19 9.53
CA GLN A 239 0.37 -11.84 9.65
C GLN A 239 -0.77 -10.82 9.84
N LYS A 240 -0.60 -9.82 10.71
CA LYS A 240 -1.55 -8.71 10.88
C LYS A 240 -1.80 -7.99 9.57
N ARG A 241 -0.75 -7.69 8.80
CA ARG A 241 -0.87 -7.03 7.49
C ARG A 241 -1.70 -7.84 6.51
N GLU A 242 -1.48 -9.16 6.43
CA GLU A 242 -2.28 -10.05 5.57
C GLU A 242 -3.73 -10.11 6.01
N VAL A 243 -3.99 -10.24 7.32
CA VAL A 243 -5.36 -10.33 7.86
C VAL A 243 -6.11 -9.00 7.69
N CYS A 244 -5.48 -7.87 7.98
CA CYS A 244 -6.10 -6.56 7.76
C CYS A 244 -6.34 -6.30 6.27
N ARG A 245 -5.46 -6.79 5.38
CA ARG A 245 -5.65 -6.73 3.93
C ARG A 245 -6.86 -7.55 3.48
N ALA A 246 -6.97 -8.79 3.95
CA ALA A 246 -8.12 -9.63 3.65
C ALA A 246 -9.42 -8.96 4.11
N CYS A 247 -9.46 -8.45 5.35
CA CYS A 247 -10.60 -7.69 5.88
C CYS A 247 -10.93 -6.45 5.04
N PHE A 248 -9.91 -5.69 4.62
CA PHE A 248 -10.12 -4.54 3.75
C PHE A 248 -10.75 -4.94 2.41
N GLN A 249 -10.32 -6.06 1.82
CA GLN A 249 -10.77 -6.53 0.51
C GLN A 249 -12.15 -7.20 0.53
N THR A 250 -12.43 -8.01 1.56
CA THR A 250 -13.63 -8.86 1.60
C THR A 250 -14.70 -8.38 2.57
N GLY A 251 -14.37 -7.43 3.45
CA GLY A 251 -15.24 -7.03 4.55
C GLY A 251 -15.31 -8.04 5.70
N LYS A 252 -14.58 -9.16 5.64
CA LYS A 252 -14.54 -10.16 6.73
C LYS A 252 -13.41 -9.86 7.71
N ARG A 253 -13.76 -9.47 8.94
CA ARG A 253 -12.81 -9.17 10.03
C ARG A 253 -12.10 -10.44 10.46
N GLY A 254 -10.80 -10.34 10.69
CA GLY A 254 -9.98 -11.49 11.04
C GLY A 254 -10.23 -12.03 12.45
N VAL A 255 -9.72 -13.24 12.69
CA VAL A 255 -9.73 -13.92 13.99
C VAL A 255 -8.32 -14.22 14.45
N ILE A 256 -8.12 -14.43 15.75
CA ILE A 256 -6.88 -14.95 16.35
C ILE A 256 -7.20 -16.31 16.99
N TYR A 257 -6.30 -17.28 16.81
CA TYR A 257 -6.45 -18.66 17.28
C TYR A 257 -7.73 -19.39 16.83
N GLY A 258 -8.36 -18.93 15.73
CA GLY A 258 -9.63 -19.47 15.26
C GLY A 258 -10.83 -19.08 16.14
N ILE A 259 -10.70 -18.10 17.02
CA ILE A 259 -11.76 -17.65 17.93
C ILE A 259 -12.50 -16.46 17.30
N PRO A 260 -13.77 -16.62 16.85
CA PRO A 260 -14.56 -15.56 16.25
C PRO A 260 -15.21 -14.66 17.33
N TYR A 261 -14.39 -14.10 18.21
CA TYR A 261 -14.84 -13.19 19.26
C TYR A 261 -14.56 -11.75 18.88
N TYR A 262 -15.58 -10.90 18.94
CA TYR A 262 -15.50 -9.47 18.70
C TYR A 262 -16.21 -8.77 19.85
N TYR A 263 -15.48 -8.05 20.68
CA TYR A 263 -16.08 -7.34 21.82
C TYR A 263 -16.89 -6.10 21.38
N GLU A 264 -16.72 -5.69 20.13
CA GLU A 264 -17.50 -4.65 19.47
C GLU A 264 -17.66 -4.99 17.98
N GLY A 265 -18.85 -4.74 17.44
CA GLY A 265 -19.23 -5.12 16.07
C GLY A 265 -19.38 -6.63 15.89
N THR A 266 -19.25 -7.10 14.64
CA THR A 266 -19.40 -8.53 14.29
C THR A 266 -18.24 -9.02 13.42
N GLU A 267 -18.30 -10.22 12.85
CA GLU A 267 -17.33 -10.66 11.83
C GLU A 267 -17.35 -9.82 10.54
N ASN A 268 -18.44 -9.09 10.27
CA ASN A 268 -18.62 -8.32 9.05
C ASN A 268 -18.28 -6.84 9.30
N TRP A 269 -17.59 -6.23 8.34
CA TRP A 269 -17.41 -4.80 8.28
C TRP A 269 -18.76 -4.12 8.13
N ASP A 270 -19.04 -3.14 8.98
CA ASP A 270 -20.27 -2.35 8.90
C ASP A 270 -20.23 -1.45 7.65
N PRO A 271 -21.16 -1.62 6.69
CA PRO A 271 -21.21 -0.79 5.48
C PRO A 271 -21.42 0.69 5.74
N ALA A 272 -21.94 1.08 6.93
CA ALA A 272 -22.09 2.48 7.32
C ALA A 272 -20.75 3.13 7.71
N ILE A 273 -19.69 2.34 7.94
CA ILE A 273 -18.35 2.83 8.28
C ILE A 273 -17.51 2.91 7.01
N PRO A 274 -16.89 4.07 6.70
CA PRO A 274 -16.07 4.22 5.51
C PRO A 274 -14.88 3.23 5.52
N ARG A 275 -14.46 2.76 4.35
CA ARG A 275 -13.37 1.77 4.25
C ARG A 275 -11.99 2.35 4.61
N LYS A 276 -11.80 3.67 4.41
CA LYS A 276 -10.58 4.42 4.67
C LYS A 276 -10.88 5.72 5.44
N GLY A 277 -9.84 6.32 5.99
CA GLY A 277 -9.88 7.59 6.71
C GLY A 277 -9.99 7.41 8.21
N LYS A 278 -9.90 8.52 8.96
CA LYS A 278 -9.90 8.52 10.43
C LYS A 278 -11.14 7.83 11.01
N GLU A 279 -12.30 8.03 10.40
CA GLU A 279 -13.56 7.41 10.83
C GLU A 279 -13.58 5.89 10.64
N ALA A 280 -12.79 5.35 9.69
CA ALA A 280 -12.67 3.91 9.46
C ALA A 280 -12.05 3.18 10.67
N GLU A 281 -11.37 3.88 11.58
CA GLU A 281 -10.82 3.26 12.79
C GLU A 281 -11.92 2.65 13.66
N ARG A 282 -13.12 3.25 13.72
CA ARG A 282 -14.25 2.71 14.48
C ARG A 282 -14.64 1.30 14.05
N GLY A 283 -14.53 0.97 12.75
CA GLY A 283 -14.82 -0.38 12.27
C GLY A 283 -13.77 -1.42 12.67
N CYS A 284 -12.60 -0.97 13.14
CA CYS A 284 -11.56 -1.84 13.68
C CYS A 284 -11.79 -2.20 15.15
N ILE A 285 -12.44 -1.35 15.94
CA ILE A 285 -12.70 -1.56 17.38
C ILE A 285 -13.47 -2.86 17.58
N GLY A 286 -13.02 -3.71 18.51
CA GLY A 286 -13.54 -5.07 18.70
C GLY A 286 -12.78 -6.16 17.96
N CYS A 287 -12.00 -5.84 16.92
CA CYS A 287 -11.27 -6.82 16.11
C CYS A 287 -10.05 -7.30 16.88
N PRO A 288 -9.77 -8.63 16.92
CA PRO A 288 -8.60 -9.14 17.60
C PRO A 288 -7.30 -8.53 17.07
N TRP A 289 -7.21 -8.26 15.76
CA TRP A 289 -6.00 -7.70 15.14
C TRP A 289 -5.86 -6.17 15.28
N TYR A 290 -6.88 -5.47 15.78
CA TYR A 290 -6.80 -4.02 16.04
C TYR A 290 -6.05 -3.75 17.35
N ASP A 291 -6.54 -4.31 18.46
CA ASP A 291 -5.90 -4.26 19.77
C ASP A 291 -5.98 -5.65 20.42
N ILE A 292 -4.92 -6.45 20.24
CA ILE A 292 -4.89 -7.83 20.72
C ILE A 292 -4.96 -7.89 22.26
N ALA A 293 -4.36 -6.91 22.94
CA ALA A 293 -4.36 -6.85 24.40
C ALA A 293 -5.77 -6.54 24.93
N ALA A 294 -6.46 -5.55 24.37
CA ALA A 294 -7.84 -5.23 24.72
C ALA A 294 -8.77 -6.39 24.40
N TRP A 295 -8.66 -6.97 23.19
CA TRP A 295 -9.44 -8.13 22.78
C TRP A 295 -9.32 -9.28 23.78
N ARG A 296 -8.09 -9.62 24.19
CA ARG A 296 -7.86 -10.69 25.16
C ARG A 296 -8.49 -10.39 26.52
N ARG A 297 -8.39 -9.15 27.01
CA ARG A 297 -9.05 -8.74 28.27
C ARG A 297 -10.56 -8.92 28.19
N HIS A 298 -11.19 -8.45 27.12
CA HIS A 298 -12.62 -8.61 26.91
C HIS A 298 -13.04 -10.08 26.79
N LEU A 299 -12.25 -10.91 26.10
CA LEU A 299 -12.53 -12.35 25.99
C LEU A 299 -12.49 -13.03 27.37
N LEU A 300 -11.47 -12.75 28.17
CA LEU A 300 -11.35 -13.29 29.53
C LEU A 300 -12.49 -12.84 30.44
N ASN A 301 -12.96 -11.61 30.31
CA ASN A 301 -14.10 -11.11 31.07
C ASN A 301 -15.40 -11.82 30.67
N ALA A 302 -15.67 -11.95 29.37
CA ALA A 302 -16.85 -12.67 28.87
C ALA A 302 -16.86 -14.13 29.33
N LEU A 303 -15.69 -14.80 29.34
CA LEU A 303 -15.56 -16.14 29.88
C LEU A 303 -15.86 -16.19 31.38
N LYS A 304 -15.37 -15.25 32.19
CA LYS A 304 -15.66 -15.19 33.63
C LYS A 304 -17.15 -14.97 33.91
N GLU A 305 -17.81 -14.14 33.11
CA GLU A 305 -19.24 -13.87 33.24
C GLU A 305 -20.08 -15.10 32.87
N ALA A 306 -19.69 -15.86 31.86
CA ALA A 306 -20.37 -17.10 31.47
C ALA A 306 -20.25 -18.24 32.51
N HIS A 307 -19.30 -18.15 33.45
CA HIS A 307 -19.12 -19.12 34.54
C HIS A 307 -19.80 -18.66 35.86
N LYS A 308 -20.46 -17.51 35.87
CA LYS A 308 -21.31 -17.07 36.99
C LYS A 308 -22.75 -17.51 36.76
#